data_AF-W2QNW0-F1
#
_entry.id   AF-W2QNW0-F1
#
_cell.length_a   1.000
_cell.length_b   1.000
_cell.length_c   1.000
_cell.angle_alpha   90.00
_cell.angle_beta   90.00
_cell.angle_gamma   90.00
#
_symmetry.space_group_name_H-M   'P 1'
#
loop_
_entity.id
_entity.type
_entity.pdbx_description
1 polymer ?
#
loop_
_entity_poly.entity_id
_entity_poly.type
_entity_poly.pdbx_seq_one_letter_code
_entity_poly.pdbx_strand_id
1 'polypeptide(L)'
;MWRQFGLLCALLGATASADSNNDWHMTPVKIIQARVQGDPPVWHPEVNLWLSKYGDTTEAAYVNNLDTVNMASVEGALMYVQAEGINVNEQSVKCQRKNNMQYVVFYEMTIVQPTYSIKYYENHTPPEYGDFVAMDGAKCTNAGADLPKSCKVYYGLDGTMDIGPNVGCNPQGSDPRAPYPDNYWCSFPNSCAQKYRAEKTAECRAQYNGGLCPMGVADMSNDISIHYLKQQNLYLKIISIVLETCVVPTTPLMILDRLVMPSCYPAFGCYGIIIQWILAL
;
A
#
# COMPACT_ATOMS: atom_id res chain seq x y z
N MET A 1 53.07 -42.57 52.07
CA MET A 1 51.77 -42.82 52.73
C MET A 1 51.02 -41.49 52.77
N TRP A 2 49.98 -41.30 51.94
CA TRP A 2 48.56 -41.34 52.36
C TRP A 2 48.24 -40.24 53.41
N ARG A 3 47.27 -39.32 53.29
CA ARG A 3 46.08 -39.14 52.43
C ARG A 3 45.58 -37.67 52.57
N GLN A 4 45.04 -37.16 51.46
CA GLN A 4 43.91 -36.23 51.22
C GLN A 4 43.22 -35.44 52.35
N PHE A 5 42.91 -34.16 52.02
CA PHE A 5 41.60 -33.44 52.01
C PHE A 5 41.98 -31.93 52.01
N GLY A 6 41.66 -31.05 51.05
CA GLY A 6 40.55 -30.96 50.12
C GLY A 6 39.86 -29.61 50.37
N LEU A 7 40.29 -28.53 49.71
CA LEU A 7 39.51 -27.29 49.60
C LEU A 7 39.76 -26.66 48.22
N LEU A 8 38.91 -27.01 47.26
CA LEU A 8 38.75 -26.27 46.01
C LEU A 8 37.82 -25.08 46.31
N CYS A 9 38.37 -23.85 46.33
CA CYS A 9 37.57 -22.66 46.11
C CYS A 9 37.34 -22.51 44.61
N ALA A 10 36.20 -23.01 44.12
CA ALA A 10 35.71 -22.65 42.80
C ALA A 10 35.25 -21.18 42.85
N LEU A 11 36.08 -20.29 42.31
CA LEU A 11 35.64 -18.95 41.90
C LEU A 11 34.65 -19.13 40.75
N LEU A 12 33.36 -19.24 41.09
CA LEU A 12 32.26 -19.01 40.16
C LEU A 12 32.27 -17.53 39.82
N GLY A 13 33.10 -17.16 38.84
CA GLY A 13 32.85 -15.97 38.04
C GLY A 13 31.52 -16.19 37.34
N ALA A 14 30.46 -15.58 37.87
CA ALA A 14 29.27 -15.33 37.08
C ALA A 14 29.70 -14.39 35.96
N THR A 15 30.09 -14.96 34.82
CA THR A 15 29.98 -14.26 33.55
C THR A 15 28.51 -13.95 33.43
N ALA A 16 28.11 -12.74 33.80
CA ALA A 16 26.90 -12.15 33.28
C ALA A 16 27.06 -12.25 31.76
N SER A 17 26.40 -13.23 31.17
CA SER A 17 26.10 -13.18 29.75
C SER A 17 25.40 -11.86 29.58
N ALA A 18 26.11 -10.89 29.01
CA ALA A 18 25.46 -9.74 28.43
C ALA A 18 24.43 -10.35 27.49
N ASP A 19 23.14 -10.19 27.81
CA ASP A 19 22.10 -10.35 26.83
C ASP A 19 22.57 -9.54 25.64
N SER A 20 22.89 -10.23 24.55
CA SER A 20 22.98 -9.60 23.26
C SER A 20 21.68 -8.82 23.12
N ASN A 21 21.75 -7.50 22.98
CA ASN A 21 20.62 -6.70 22.55
C ASN A 21 19.97 -7.46 21.40
N ASN A 22 18.82 -8.08 21.67
CA ASN A 22 17.97 -8.59 20.62
C ASN A 22 17.43 -7.32 19.97
N ASP A 23 18.15 -6.80 18.96
CA ASP A 23 17.67 -5.73 18.09
C ASP A 23 16.38 -6.25 17.45
N TRP A 24 15.27 -5.92 18.10
CA TRP A 24 13.95 -6.31 17.68
C TRP A 24 13.67 -5.66 16.32
N HIS A 25 13.17 -6.44 15.39
CA HIS A 25 12.76 -6.00 14.07
C HIS A 25 11.46 -6.72 13.68
N MET A 26 10.63 -6.05 12.88
CA MET A 26 9.43 -6.66 12.33
C MET A 26 9.84 -7.81 11.40
N THR A 27 9.31 -9.01 11.65
CA THR A 27 9.47 -10.11 10.70
C THR A 27 8.73 -9.78 9.40
N PRO A 28 9.26 -10.16 8.23
CA PRO A 28 8.55 -10.01 6.97
C PRO A 28 7.13 -10.60 6.98
N VAL A 29 6.14 -9.78 6.62
CA VAL A 29 4.73 -10.18 6.56
C VAL A 29 4.24 -10.09 5.13
N LYS A 30 3.59 -11.16 4.64
CA LYS A 30 2.88 -11.13 3.37
C LYS A 30 1.53 -10.45 3.52
N ILE A 31 1.23 -9.53 2.62
CA ILE A 31 -0.05 -8.82 2.56
C ILE A 31 -0.62 -8.89 1.15
N ILE A 32 -1.95 -8.79 1.06
CA ILE A 32 -2.67 -8.56 -0.19
C ILE A 32 -3.26 -7.17 -0.13
N GLN A 33 -3.01 -6.38 -1.17
CA GLN A 33 -3.60 -5.05 -1.33
C GLN A 33 -4.16 -4.91 -2.74
N ALA A 34 -5.08 -3.98 -2.90
CA ALA A 34 -5.72 -3.66 -4.16
C ALA A 34 -5.52 -2.18 -4.48
N ARG A 35 -5.36 -1.89 -5.78
CA ARG A 35 -5.26 -0.52 -6.29
C ARG A 35 -6.24 -0.33 -7.42
N VAL A 36 -7.02 0.74 -7.33
CA VAL A 36 -7.93 1.15 -8.39
C VAL A 36 -7.21 2.13 -9.31
N GLN A 37 -7.09 1.79 -10.59
CA GLN A 37 -6.32 2.58 -11.56
C GLN A 37 -7.00 2.66 -12.94
N GLY A 38 -6.60 3.64 -13.74
CA GLY A 38 -7.17 3.91 -15.06
C GLY A 38 -6.55 3.10 -16.20
N ASP A 39 -5.32 2.65 -16.02
CA ASP A 39 -4.53 1.89 -16.98
C ASP A 39 -4.35 0.42 -16.56
N PRO A 40 -4.30 -0.53 -17.50
CA PRO A 40 -3.99 -1.91 -17.17
C PRO A 40 -2.51 -2.06 -16.85
N PRO A 41 -2.14 -2.97 -15.93
CA PRO A 41 -0.74 -3.34 -15.76
C PRO A 41 -0.22 -4.02 -17.05
N VAL A 42 1.09 -3.92 -17.30
CA VAL A 42 1.75 -4.46 -18.50
C VAL A 42 2.62 -5.65 -18.11
N TRP A 43 2.57 -6.75 -18.86
CA TRP A 43 3.43 -7.90 -18.60
C TRP A 43 4.85 -7.66 -19.15
N HIS A 44 5.85 -7.88 -18.29
CA HIS A 44 7.27 -7.77 -18.61
C HIS A 44 7.93 -9.15 -18.48
N PRO A 45 8.08 -9.91 -19.59
CA PRO A 45 8.60 -11.27 -19.55
C PRO A 45 10.06 -11.36 -19.10
N GLU A 46 10.84 -10.29 -19.30
CA GLU A 46 12.25 -10.21 -18.92
C GLU A 46 12.48 -10.28 -17.40
N VAL A 47 11.48 -9.85 -16.62
CA VAL A 47 11.50 -9.88 -15.15
C VAL A 47 10.38 -10.73 -14.57
N ASN A 48 9.53 -11.29 -15.43
CA ASN A 48 8.38 -12.12 -15.07
C ASN A 48 7.44 -11.42 -14.07
N LEU A 49 7.15 -10.14 -14.33
CA LEU A 49 6.32 -9.27 -13.49
C LEU A 49 5.33 -8.44 -14.33
N TRP A 50 4.22 -8.07 -13.71
CA TRP A 50 3.32 -7.05 -14.22
C TRP A 50 3.79 -5.68 -13.74
N LEU A 51 4.11 -4.75 -14.62
CA LEU A 51 4.62 -3.42 -14.25
C LEU A 51 3.66 -2.31 -14.66
N SER A 52 3.98 -1.09 -14.21
CA SER A 52 3.25 0.11 -14.60
C SER A 52 3.36 0.32 -16.10
N LYS A 53 2.29 0.82 -16.72
CA LYS A 53 2.34 1.31 -18.10
C LYS A 53 3.31 2.51 -18.25
N TYR A 54 3.65 3.17 -17.15
CA TYR A 54 4.48 4.37 -17.14
C TYR A 54 5.93 4.04 -16.83
N GLY A 55 6.85 4.58 -17.62
CA GLY A 55 8.30 4.40 -17.47
C GLY A 55 8.92 3.91 -18.78
N ASP A 56 10.02 4.53 -19.19
CA ASP A 56 10.68 4.21 -20.46
C ASP A 56 11.58 2.97 -20.37
N THR A 57 11.85 2.49 -19.16
CA THR A 57 12.64 1.29 -18.87
C THR A 57 11.88 0.36 -17.93
N THR A 58 12.26 -0.92 -17.88
CA THR A 58 11.69 -1.92 -16.98
C THR A 58 11.81 -1.48 -15.51
N GLU A 59 12.95 -0.91 -15.12
CA GLU A 59 13.16 -0.38 -13.77
C GLU A 59 12.24 0.82 -13.47
N ALA A 60 12.07 1.74 -14.43
CA ALA A 60 11.17 2.87 -14.26
C ALA A 60 9.71 2.41 -14.16
N ALA A 61 9.30 1.42 -14.96
CA ALA A 61 7.99 0.80 -14.89
C ALA A 61 7.75 0.10 -13.55
N TYR A 62 8.77 -0.59 -13.03
CA TYR A 62 8.74 -1.20 -11.72
C TYR A 62 8.59 -0.15 -10.60
N VAL A 63 9.39 0.91 -10.62
CA VAL A 63 9.29 2.00 -9.62
C VAL A 63 7.91 2.65 -9.65
N ASN A 64 7.38 2.90 -10.85
CA ASN A 64 6.08 3.56 -11.05
C ASN A 64 4.88 2.74 -10.55
N ASN A 65 5.02 1.43 -10.26
CA ASN A 65 3.95 0.65 -9.64
C ASN A 65 3.58 1.20 -8.26
N LEU A 66 4.58 1.51 -7.44
CA LEU A 66 4.43 1.96 -6.06
C LEU A 66 5.15 3.29 -5.81
N ASP A 67 5.19 4.21 -6.77
CA ASP A 67 5.85 5.51 -6.57
C ASP A 67 4.95 6.47 -5.75
N THR A 68 4.88 6.24 -4.43
CA THR A 68 4.06 7.00 -3.45
C THR A 68 2.58 6.95 -3.82
N VAL A 69 1.92 5.84 -3.47
CA VAL A 69 0.55 5.53 -3.91
C VAL A 69 -0.38 5.18 -2.75
N ASN A 70 -1.66 5.46 -2.91
CA ASN A 70 -2.70 4.86 -2.08
C ASN A 70 -3.04 3.47 -2.62
N MET A 71 -3.26 2.54 -1.71
CA MET A 71 -3.84 1.22 -1.94
C MET A 71 -4.94 1.00 -0.91
N ALA A 72 -5.61 -0.14 -1.00
CA ALA A 72 -6.64 -0.51 -0.05
C ALA A 72 -6.70 -2.02 0.12
N SER A 73 -7.30 -2.45 1.23
CA SER A 73 -7.92 -3.77 1.31
C SER A 73 -8.81 -4.06 0.09
N VAL A 74 -9.14 -5.32 -0.16
CA VAL A 74 -10.03 -5.68 -1.28
C VAL A 74 -11.38 -4.96 -1.14
N GLU A 75 -11.94 -4.97 0.06
CA GLU A 75 -13.16 -4.29 0.46
C GLU A 75 -13.03 -2.77 0.26
N GLY A 76 -11.88 -2.21 0.60
CA GLY A 76 -11.60 -0.78 0.42
C GLY A 76 -11.45 -0.33 -1.02
N ALA A 77 -10.92 -1.18 -1.90
CA ALA A 77 -10.90 -0.90 -3.33
C ALA A 77 -12.32 -0.89 -3.91
N LEU A 78 -13.19 -1.81 -3.48
CA LEU A 78 -14.60 -1.83 -3.88
C LEU A 78 -15.35 -0.61 -3.36
N MET A 79 -15.12 -0.25 -2.09
CA MET A 79 -15.63 0.98 -1.49
C MET A 79 -15.19 2.20 -2.31
N TYR A 80 -13.92 2.32 -2.66
CA TYR A 80 -13.41 3.46 -3.43
C TYR A 80 -14.06 3.55 -4.82
N VAL A 81 -14.25 2.41 -5.51
CA VAL A 81 -14.98 2.38 -6.78
C VAL A 81 -16.40 2.93 -6.59
N GLN A 82 -17.11 2.53 -5.53
CA GLN A 82 -18.47 2.99 -5.24
C GLN A 82 -18.53 4.46 -4.82
N ALA A 83 -17.83 4.83 -3.75
CA ALA A 83 -17.94 6.12 -3.08
C ALA A 83 -17.30 7.26 -3.87
N GLU A 84 -16.19 7.00 -4.56
CA GLU A 84 -15.37 8.03 -5.23
C GLU A 84 -15.38 7.88 -6.75
N GLY A 85 -15.49 6.64 -7.24
CA GLY A 85 -15.43 6.36 -8.67
C GLY A 85 -16.70 6.67 -9.43
N ILE A 86 -17.82 6.16 -8.93
CA ILE A 86 -19.11 6.17 -9.63
C ILE A 86 -20.18 7.05 -8.96
N ASN A 87 -19.95 7.48 -7.72
CA ASN A 87 -20.92 8.31 -7.01
C ASN A 87 -21.12 9.63 -7.75
N VAL A 88 -22.31 9.80 -8.35
CA VAL A 88 -22.64 10.97 -9.19
C VAL A 88 -22.55 12.27 -8.41
N ASN A 89 -22.74 12.23 -7.08
CA ASN A 89 -22.61 13.40 -6.23
C ASN A 89 -21.15 13.83 -6.01
N GLU A 90 -20.19 12.91 -6.21
CA GLU A 90 -18.75 13.14 -6.03
C GLU A 90 -18.01 13.26 -7.38
N GLN A 91 -18.69 12.97 -8.49
CA GLN A 91 -18.12 13.07 -9.84
C GLN A 91 -17.91 14.52 -10.24
N SER A 92 -16.68 14.87 -10.62
CA SER A 92 -16.35 16.16 -11.24
C SER A 92 -17.01 16.32 -12.62
N VAL A 93 -17.21 15.21 -13.35
CA VAL A 93 -17.94 15.16 -14.62
C VAL A 93 -18.99 14.05 -14.53
N LYS A 94 -20.27 14.42 -14.68
CA LYS A 94 -21.37 13.47 -14.62
C LYS A 94 -21.19 12.32 -15.61
N CYS A 95 -21.44 11.11 -15.13
CA CYS A 95 -21.33 9.86 -15.89
C CYS A 95 -19.92 9.56 -16.42
N GLN A 96 -18.89 10.21 -15.89
CA GLN A 96 -17.49 9.81 -16.09
C GLN A 96 -16.92 9.29 -14.78
N ARG A 97 -16.19 8.18 -14.86
CA ARG A 97 -15.53 7.63 -13.68
C ARG A 97 -14.39 8.56 -13.26
N LYS A 98 -14.27 8.81 -11.95
CA LYS A 98 -13.15 9.60 -11.41
C LYS A 98 -11.82 9.01 -11.89
N ASN A 99 -10.93 9.89 -12.36
CA ASN A 99 -9.61 9.55 -12.90
C ASN A 99 -9.62 8.47 -14.01
N ASN A 100 -10.73 8.33 -14.74
CA ASN A 100 -10.91 7.28 -15.75
C ASN A 100 -10.63 5.87 -15.21
N MET A 101 -10.97 5.58 -13.95
CA MET A 101 -10.70 4.26 -13.37
C MET A 101 -11.34 3.11 -14.17
N GLN A 102 -10.56 2.07 -14.38
CA GLN A 102 -10.94 0.93 -15.22
C GLN A 102 -10.51 -0.42 -14.65
N TYR A 103 -9.57 -0.45 -13.71
CA TYR A 103 -8.98 -1.68 -13.21
C TYR A 103 -8.89 -1.68 -11.69
N VAL A 104 -9.16 -2.82 -11.08
CA VAL A 104 -8.74 -3.12 -9.69
C VAL A 104 -7.59 -4.11 -9.80
N VAL A 105 -6.38 -3.67 -9.50
CA VAL A 105 -5.17 -4.48 -9.59
C VAL A 105 -4.83 -4.98 -8.20
N PHE A 106 -4.64 -6.30 -8.05
CA PHE A 106 -4.21 -6.90 -6.81
C PHE A 106 -2.70 -7.05 -6.77
N TYR A 107 -2.16 -6.84 -5.58
CA TYR A 107 -0.75 -6.96 -5.28
C TYR A 107 -0.63 -7.88 -4.09
N GLU A 108 0.00 -9.05 -4.30
CA GLU A 108 0.70 -9.71 -3.20
C GLU A 108 1.98 -8.95 -2.94
N MET A 109 2.28 -8.67 -1.68
CA MET A 109 3.47 -7.96 -1.26
C MET A 109 4.02 -8.62 0.00
N THR A 110 5.31 -8.44 0.25
CA THR A 110 5.90 -8.71 1.55
C THR A 110 6.36 -7.39 2.11
N ILE A 111 6.07 -7.13 3.38
CA ILE A 111 6.33 -5.86 4.05
C ILE A 111 7.18 -6.11 5.30
N VAL A 112 8.04 -5.14 5.60
CA VAL A 112 8.69 -4.96 6.90
C VAL A 112 8.61 -3.46 7.17
N GLN A 113 8.12 -3.08 8.33
CA GLN A 113 8.10 -1.67 8.73
C GLN A 113 9.41 -1.32 9.43
N PRO A 114 9.88 -0.06 9.35
CA PRO A 114 11.01 0.38 10.15
C PRO A 114 10.75 0.18 11.65
N THR A 115 11.76 -0.26 12.38
CA THR A 115 11.67 -0.49 13.84
C THR A 115 11.24 0.78 14.59
N TYR A 116 11.78 1.93 14.19
CA TYR A 116 11.39 3.23 14.76
C TYR A 116 9.93 3.58 14.48
N SER A 117 9.41 3.21 13.31
CA SER A 117 8.01 3.44 12.96
C SER A 117 7.06 2.60 13.81
N ILE A 118 7.35 1.30 13.99
CA ILE A 118 6.54 0.44 14.87
C ILE A 118 6.54 0.99 16.30
N LYS A 119 7.70 1.44 16.80
CA LYS A 119 7.77 2.06 18.12
C LYS A 119 6.98 3.37 18.21
N TYR A 120 7.08 4.21 17.18
CA TYR A 120 6.35 5.48 17.11
C TYR A 120 4.84 5.28 17.11
N TYR A 121 4.35 4.26 16.41
CA TYR A 121 2.95 3.92 16.23
C TYR A 121 2.46 2.79 17.14
N GLU A 122 3.14 2.49 18.25
CA GLU A 122 2.79 1.35 19.12
C GLU A 122 1.36 1.41 19.71
N ASN A 123 0.75 2.60 19.73
CA ASN A 123 -0.62 2.83 20.18
C ASN A 123 -1.62 3.04 19.02
N HIS A 124 -1.19 2.87 17.77
CA HIS A 124 -2.05 2.91 16.59
C HIS A 124 -2.90 1.65 16.49
N THR A 125 -3.96 1.69 15.70
CA THR A 125 -4.78 0.50 15.39
C THR A 125 -5.03 0.44 13.88
N PRO A 126 -4.52 -0.60 13.19
CA PRO A 126 -3.66 -1.69 13.67
C PRO A 126 -2.23 -1.24 14.06
N PRO A 127 -1.61 -1.76 15.14
CA PRO A 127 -0.32 -1.30 15.64
C PRO A 127 0.87 -1.59 14.72
N GLU A 128 0.72 -2.49 13.74
CA GLU A 128 1.74 -2.84 12.75
C GLU A 128 1.86 -1.79 11.62
N TYR A 129 1.03 -0.75 11.64
CA TYR A 129 0.98 0.28 10.62
C TYR A 129 1.08 1.66 11.24
N GLY A 130 1.40 2.66 10.42
CA GLY A 130 1.24 4.06 10.83
C GLY A 130 -0.09 4.64 10.38
N ASP A 131 -0.19 5.96 10.49
CA ASP A 131 -1.32 6.71 9.96
C ASP A 131 -1.37 6.67 8.44
N PHE A 132 -2.54 6.40 7.89
CA PHE A 132 -2.85 6.61 6.49
C PHE A 132 -2.57 8.06 6.09
N VAL A 133 -1.67 8.22 5.11
CA VAL A 133 -1.39 9.49 4.46
C VAL A 133 -1.95 9.44 3.05
N ALA A 134 -2.95 10.29 2.75
CA ALA A 134 -3.43 10.41 1.38
C ALA A 134 -2.29 10.81 0.44
N MET A 135 -2.20 10.15 -0.72
CA MET A 135 -1.18 10.38 -1.74
C MET A 135 -1.80 10.72 -3.10
N ASP A 136 -1.43 11.88 -3.65
CA ASP A 136 -1.86 12.38 -4.96
C ASP A 136 -0.65 12.77 -5.80
N GLY A 137 -0.62 12.33 -7.06
CA GLY A 137 0.44 12.71 -8.01
C GLY A 137 1.85 12.25 -7.63
N ALA A 138 1.98 11.08 -6.97
CA ALA A 138 3.22 10.54 -6.39
C ALA A 138 3.75 11.31 -5.18
N LYS A 139 2.92 12.13 -4.55
CA LYS A 139 3.27 12.95 -3.41
C LYS A 139 2.29 12.68 -2.28
N CYS A 140 2.71 12.82 -1.02
CA CYS A 140 1.77 13.02 0.08
C CYS A 140 0.88 14.24 -0.23
N THR A 141 -0.42 14.07 -0.13
CA THR A 141 -1.40 15.15 -0.27
C THR A 141 -1.19 16.18 0.83
N ASN A 142 -1.31 17.47 0.50
CA ASN A 142 -1.16 18.53 1.49
C ASN A 142 -2.35 18.52 2.46
N ALA A 143 -2.07 18.80 3.74
CA ALA A 143 -3.04 19.25 4.72
C ALA A 143 -3.10 20.79 4.69
N GLY A 144 -3.99 21.35 3.88
CA GLY A 144 -4.03 22.78 3.61
C GLY A 144 -2.85 23.22 2.74
N ALA A 145 -2.03 24.15 3.23
CA ALA A 145 -0.88 24.67 2.49
C ALA A 145 0.41 23.83 2.66
N ASP A 146 0.40 22.84 3.57
CA ASP A 146 1.60 22.14 4.03
C ASP A 146 1.40 20.61 4.02
N LEU A 147 2.48 19.84 4.18
CA LEU A 147 2.42 18.38 4.32
C LEU A 147 1.85 18.00 5.70
N PRO A 148 1.06 16.92 5.79
CA PRO A 148 0.61 16.40 7.08
C PRO A 148 1.81 15.92 7.90
N LYS A 149 1.71 16.04 9.23
CA LYS A 149 2.77 15.60 10.16
C LYS A 149 3.18 14.14 9.92
N SER A 150 2.21 13.26 9.65
CA SER A 150 2.43 11.85 9.31
C SER A 150 3.27 11.62 8.05
N CYS A 151 3.28 12.56 7.10
CA CYS A 151 4.23 12.50 5.97
C CYS A 151 5.60 13.07 6.33
N LYS A 152 5.65 14.11 7.17
CA LYS A 152 6.92 14.75 7.56
C LYS A 152 7.83 13.80 8.33
N VAL A 153 7.25 12.97 9.19
CA VAL A 153 8.00 11.99 10.00
C VAL A 153 8.68 10.90 9.15
N TYR A 154 8.27 10.68 7.90
CA TYR A 154 8.95 9.72 7.02
C TYR A 154 10.43 10.04 6.82
N TYR A 155 10.80 11.33 6.88
CA TYR A 155 12.15 11.82 6.59
C TYR A 155 12.64 12.88 7.59
N GLY A 156 11.99 13.00 8.75
CA GLY A 156 12.30 14.02 9.75
C GLY A 156 12.20 15.48 9.22
N LEU A 157 11.26 15.75 8.31
CA LEU A 157 11.10 17.08 7.72
C LEU A 157 10.68 18.11 8.79
N ASP A 158 11.13 19.35 8.64
CA ASP A 158 10.81 20.47 9.53
C ASP A 158 11.09 20.20 11.03
N GLY A 159 12.14 19.42 11.31
CA GLY A 159 12.54 19.07 12.68
C GLY A 159 11.64 18.03 13.35
N THR A 160 10.79 17.34 12.57
CA THR A 160 10.07 16.15 13.05
C THR A 160 11.01 14.97 13.26
N MET A 161 10.56 13.95 13.98
CA MET A 161 11.30 12.70 14.13
C MET A 161 11.38 11.99 12.78
N ASP A 162 12.56 11.48 12.42
CA ASP A 162 12.73 10.57 11.29
C ASP A 162 12.44 9.14 11.76
N ILE A 163 11.28 8.61 11.39
CA ILE A 163 10.87 7.24 11.71
C ILE A 163 11.06 6.30 10.51
N GLY A 164 11.61 6.81 9.40
CA GLY A 164 11.63 6.15 8.11
C GLY A 164 10.26 6.18 7.41
N PRO A 165 10.24 5.99 6.07
CA PRO A 165 8.99 5.75 5.37
C PRO A 165 8.32 4.50 5.96
N ASN A 166 7.01 4.54 6.21
CA ASN A 166 6.25 3.38 6.68
C ASN A 166 4.91 3.28 5.96
N VAL A 167 4.35 2.07 5.88
CA VAL A 167 2.98 1.95 5.38
C VAL A 167 2.02 2.33 6.48
N GLY A 168 1.15 3.28 6.13
CA GLY A 168 0.10 3.74 7.03
C GLY A 168 -1.25 3.26 6.57
N CYS A 169 -2.05 2.70 7.48
CA CYS A 169 -3.37 2.15 7.19
C CYS A 169 -4.39 2.59 8.23
N ASN A 170 -5.55 3.06 7.78
CA ASN A 170 -6.67 3.44 8.66
C ASN A 170 -7.97 2.75 8.22
N PRO A 171 -8.85 2.41 9.18
CA PRO A 171 -10.16 1.86 8.87
C PRO A 171 -11.04 2.90 8.17
N GLN A 172 -11.80 2.43 7.19
CA GLN A 172 -12.74 3.22 6.38
C GLN A 172 -14.13 2.57 6.32
N GLY A 173 -14.37 1.53 7.12
CA GLY A 173 -15.60 0.75 7.03
C GLY A 173 -16.87 1.47 7.48
N SER A 174 -16.75 2.62 8.14
CA SER A 174 -17.87 3.46 8.56
C SER A 174 -18.20 4.59 7.57
N ASP A 175 -17.58 4.64 6.39
CA ASP A 175 -17.88 5.70 5.41
C ASP A 175 -19.35 5.58 4.95
N PRO A 176 -20.17 6.62 5.16
CA PRO A 176 -21.61 6.55 4.90
C PRO A 176 -21.95 6.44 3.41
N ARG A 177 -21.00 6.73 2.51
CA ARG A 177 -21.21 6.64 1.06
C ARG A 177 -21.20 5.19 0.58
N ALA A 178 -20.41 4.34 1.23
CA ALA A 178 -20.29 2.92 0.93
C ALA A 178 -19.69 2.19 2.14
N PRO A 179 -20.51 1.78 3.13
CA PRO A 179 -20.02 1.17 4.36
C PRO A 179 -19.69 -0.30 4.15
N TYR A 180 -18.44 -0.58 3.78
CA TYR A 180 -17.89 -1.94 3.72
C TYR A 180 -17.21 -2.29 5.04
N PRO A 181 -17.66 -3.31 5.79
CA PRO A 181 -16.96 -3.73 7.01
C PRO A 181 -15.52 -4.14 6.69
N ASP A 182 -14.63 -3.99 7.67
CA ASP A 182 -13.21 -4.37 7.57
C ASP A 182 -12.43 -3.72 6.41
N ASN A 183 -12.95 -2.62 5.86
CA ASN A 183 -12.26 -1.80 4.87
C ASN A 183 -11.12 -1.00 5.51
N TYR A 184 -9.94 -1.14 4.94
CA TYR A 184 -8.77 -0.28 5.18
C TYR A 184 -8.32 0.43 3.92
N TRP A 185 -7.94 1.70 4.07
CA TRP A 185 -7.13 2.43 3.10
C TRP A 185 -5.71 2.56 3.62
N CYS A 186 -4.76 2.35 2.72
CA CYS A 186 -3.36 2.24 3.04
C CYS A 186 -2.52 3.14 2.13
N SER A 187 -1.42 3.64 2.66
CA SER A 187 -0.52 4.57 2.00
C SER A 187 0.86 3.94 1.90
N PHE A 188 1.40 3.90 0.68
CA PHE A 188 2.67 3.25 0.35
C PHE A 188 3.66 4.31 -0.10
N PRO A 189 4.40 4.94 0.84
CA PRO A 189 5.36 5.95 0.48
C PRO A 189 6.57 5.33 -0.23
N ASN A 190 7.04 6.02 -1.24
CA ASN A 190 8.30 5.72 -1.91
C ASN A 190 9.17 6.96 -1.94
N SER A 191 10.36 6.84 -2.52
CA SER A 191 11.41 7.84 -2.45
C SER A 191 10.89 9.23 -2.82
N CYS A 192 11.36 10.25 -2.12
CA CYS A 192 10.99 11.65 -2.37
C CYS A 192 9.46 11.89 -2.29
N ALA A 193 8.76 11.26 -1.32
CA ALA A 193 7.30 11.32 -1.17
C ALA A 193 6.72 12.73 -0.94
N GLN A 194 7.56 13.73 -0.66
CA GLN A 194 7.21 15.12 -0.47
C GLN A 194 7.16 15.94 -1.77
N LYS A 195 7.52 15.35 -2.92
CA LYS A 195 7.52 16.00 -4.24
C LYS A 195 6.58 15.32 -5.22
N TYR A 196 6.05 16.09 -6.16
CA TYR A 196 5.26 15.52 -7.25
C TYR A 196 6.14 14.67 -8.17
N ARG A 197 5.55 13.72 -8.89
CA ARG A 197 6.27 12.80 -9.79
C ARG A 197 7.30 13.49 -10.69
N ALA A 198 6.93 14.60 -11.32
CA ALA A 198 7.80 15.36 -12.23
C ALA A 198 8.99 16.03 -11.54
N GLU A 199 8.93 16.21 -10.22
CA GLU A 199 9.95 16.88 -9.41
C GLU A 199 10.87 15.89 -8.67
N LYS A 200 10.61 14.57 -8.76
CA LYS A 200 11.39 13.53 -8.10
C LYS A 200 12.69 13.24 -8.85
N THR A 201 13.69 14.10 -8.70
CA THR A 201 15.02 13.92 -9.29
C THR A 201 15.76 12.74 -8.66
N ALA A 202 16.81 12.25 -9.32
CA ALA A 202 17.66 11.19 -8.79
C ALA A 202 18.28 11.58 -7.44
N GLU A 203 18.70 12.85 -7.29
CA GLU A 203 19.25 13.41 -6.06
C GLU A 203 18.20 13.41 -4.94
N CYS A 204 16.95 13.79 -5.25
CA CYS A 204 15.88 13.74 -4.25
C CYS A 204 15.59 12.30 -3.81
N ARG A 205 15.56 11.35 -4.76
CA ARG A 205 15.30 9.95 -4.43
C ARG A 205 16.43 9.31 -3.62
N ALA A 206 17.67 9.73 -3.84
CA ALA A 206 18.83 9.30 -3.06
C ALA A 206 18.89 9.95 -1.67
N GLN A 207 18.45 11.21 -1.55
CA GLN A 207 18.38 11.90 -0.26
C GLN A 207 17.23 11.35 0.60
N TYR A 208 16.09 11.07 -0.02
CA TYR A 208 14.86 10.62 0.64
C TYR A 208 14.49 9.25 0.09
N ASN A 209 15.09 8.21 0.68
CA ASN A 209 14.88 6.83 0.26
C ASN A 209 13.42 6.39 0.41
N GLY A 210 13.01 5.43 -0.41
CA GLY A 210 11.63 4.92 -0.42
C GLY A 210 11.47 3.60 0.30
N GLY A 211 10.22 3.11 0.32
CA GLY A 211 9.88 1.76 0.77
C GLY A 211 9.98 0.66 -0.29
N LEU A 212 10.21 1.00 -1.57
CA LEU A 212 10.26 0.00 -2.64
C LEU A 212 11.69 -0.53 -2.80
N CYS A 213 11.88 -1.85 -2.64
CA CYS A 213 13.19 -2.48 -2.87
C CYS A 213 13.55 -2.38 -4.34
N PRO A 214 14.85 -2.40 -4.70
CA PRO A 214 15.25 -2.60 -6.07
C PRO A 214 14.67 -3.90 -6.65
N MET A 215 14.34 -3.88 -7.94
CA MET A 215 13.80 -5.03 -8.64
C MET A 215 14.73 -6.25 -8.51
N GLY A 216 14.18 -7.39 -8.10
CA GLY A 216 14.94 -8.63 -7.91
C GLY A 216 15.70 -8.73 -6.59
N VAL A 217 15.65 -7.70 -5.73
CA VAL A 217 16.27 -7.72 -4.40
C VAL A 217 15.20 -8.01 -3.35
N ALA A 218 15.41 -9.07 -2.57
CA ALA A 218 14.55 -9.46 -1.45
C ALA A 218 15.27 -9.33 -0.10
N ASP A 219 16.33 -8.52 -0.03
CA ASP A 219 17.07 -8.30 1.22
C ASP A 219 16.29 -7.34 2.12
N MET A 220 15.72 -7.89 3.20
CA MET A 220 14.82 -7.19 4.12
C MET A 220 15.51 -6.79 5.44
N SER A 221 16.85 -6.79 5.47
CA SER A 221 17.63 -6.71 6.71
C SER A 221 17.83 -5.31 7.32
N ASN A 222 17.30 -4.24 6.72
CA ASN A 222 17.72 -2.88 7.06
C ASN A 222 16.65 -2.09 7.83
N ASP A 223 17.06 -1.51 8.98
CA ASP A 223 16.27 -0.79 10.00
C ASP A 223 15.53 0.48 9.54
N ILE A 224 15.79 0.99 8.33
CA ILE A 224 15.35 2.32 7.87
C ILE A 224 14.43 2.27 6.64
N SER A 225 14.10 1.07 6.15
CA SER A 225 13.39 0.95 4.87
C SER A 225 12.17 0.07 5.04
N ILE A 226 11.02 0.55 4.53
CA ILE A 226 10.01 -0.42 4.12
C ILE A 226 10.60 -1.24 2.99
N HIS A 227 10.28 -2.52 2.98
CA HIS A 227 10.69 -3.43 1.92
C HIS A 227 9.43 -3.87 1.16
N TYR A 228 9.42 -3.73 -0.17
CA TYR A 228 8.40 -4.23 -1.12
C TYR A 228 9.18 -4.83 -2.30
N LEU A 229 8.92 -6.01 -2.88
CA LEU A 229 7.65 -6.49 -3.43
C LEU A 229 7.88 -7.86 -4.12
N LYS A 230 6.88 -8.74 -4.15
CA LYS A 230 6.69 -9.72 -5.23
C LYS A 230 5.25 -9.64 -5.73
N GLN A 231 5.03 -8.91 -6.83
CA GLN A 231 3.70 -8.75 -7.41
C GLN A 231 3.16 -10.09 -7.94
N GLN A 232 1.94 -10.46 -7.54
CA GLN A 232 1.26 -11.64 -8.08
C GLN A 232 0.06 -11.26 -8.96
N ASN A 233 -0.19 -12.16 -9.91
CA ASN A 233 -0.95 -12.01 -11.15
C ASN A 233 -2.48 -12.00 -10.96
N LEU A 234 -3.08 -10.88 -10.55
CA LEU A 234 -4.53 -10.75 -10.67
C LEU A 234 -4.97 -9.28 -10.82
N TYR A 235 -5.74 -9.00 -11.87
CA TYR A 235 -6.45 -7.73 -11.98
C TYR A 235 -7.87 -7.96 -12.49
N LEU A 236 -8.78 -7.11 -12.02
CA LEU A 236 -10.18 -7.06 -12.44
C LEU A 236 -10.36 -5.89 -13.38
N LYS A 237 -11.03 -6.11 -14.50
CA LYS A 237 -11.48 -5.01 -15.35
C LYS A 237 -12.88 -4.60 -14.93
N ILE A 238 -13.05 -3.31 -14.65
CA ILE A 238 -14.34 -2.68 -14.37
C ILE A 238 -15.03 -2.44 -15.71
N ILE A 239 -15.84 -3.41 -16.14
CA ILE A 239 -16.44 -3.40 -17.48
C ILE A 239 -17.73 -2.61 -17.52
N SER A 240 -18.61 -2.76 -16.54
CA SER A 240 -19.83 -1.95 -16.49
C SER A 240 -20.32 -1.77 -15.07
N ILE A 241 -20.85 -0.59 -14.79
CA ILE A 241 -21.57 -0.30 -13.56
C ILE A 241 -22.85 0.37 -14.02
N VAL A 242 -23.98 -0.32 -13.86
CA VAL A 242 -25.29 0.19 -14.29
C VAL A 242 -25.74 1.19 -13.23
N LEU A 243 -25.47 2.46 -13.48
CA LEU A 243 -26.18 3.56 -12.83
C LEU A 243 -27.50 3.72 -13.58
N GLU A 244 -28.65 3.53 -12.90
CA GLU A 244 -29.98 3.72 -13.52
C GLU A 244 -30.16 5.12 -14.14
N THR A 245 -29.36 6.10 -13.73
CA THR A 245 -29.34 7.48 -14.26
C THR A 245 -28.31 7.74 -15.36
N CYS A 246 -27.36 6.83 -15.58
CA CYS A 246 -26.32 6.92 -16.61
C CYS A 246 -26.37 5.65 -17.48
N VAL A 247 -27.48 5.45 -18.20
CA VAL A 247 -27.57 4.37 -19.20
C VAL A 247 -26.71 4.76 -20.40
N VAL A 248 -25.53 4.19 -20.50
CA VAL A 248 -24.75 4.19 -21.75
C VAL A 248 -25.13 2.92 -22.51
N PRO A 249 -25.65 3.01 -23.75
CA PRO A 249 -25.95 1.82 -24.54
C PRO A 249 -24.62 1.12 -24.85
N THR A 250 -24.38 -0.05 -24.27
CA THR A 250 -23.22 -0.86 -24.61
C THR A 250 -23.62 -1.99 -25.55
N THR A 251 -22.77 -2.21 -26.54
CA THR A 251 -22.76 -3.34 -27.46
C THR A 251 -22.69 -4.68 -26.70
N PRO A 252 -23.25 -5.77 -27.25
CA PRO A 252 -23.27 -7.06 -26.57
C PRO A 252 -21.85 -7.63 -26.51
N LEU A 253 -21.30 -7.76 -25.31
CA LEU A 253 -20.05 -8.46 -25.04
C LEU A 253 -20.35 -9.72 -24.24
N MET A 254 -19.73 -10.83 -24.62
CA MET A 254 -19.92 -12.16 -24.05
C MET A 254 -19.31 -12.20 -22.63
N ILE A 255 -20.17 -12.39 -21.62
CA ILE A 255 -19.85 -12.35 -20.18
C ILE A 255 -19.54 -13.77 -19.71
N LEU A 256 -18.35 -14.01 -19.13
CA LEU A 256 -17.95 -15.36 -18.71
C LEU A 256 -18.30 -15.72 -17.26
N ASP A 257 -18.51 -14.75 -16.36
CA ASP A 257 -19.07 -14.99 -15.03
C ASP A 257 -19.60 -13.68 -14.42
N ARG A 258 -20.76 -13.75 -13.74
CA ARG A 258 -21.50 -12.58 -13.24
C ARG A 258 -21.44 -12.53 -11.71
N LEU A 259 -20.61 -11.66 -11.15
CA LEU A 259 -20.74 -11.28 -9.74
C LEU A 259 -21.57 -10.00 -9.67
N VAL A 260 -22.90 -10.16 -9.59
CA VAL A 260 -23.78 -9.06 -9.19
C VAL A 260 -23.69 -9.00 -7.67
N MET A 261 -23.05 -7.97 -7.12
CA MET A 261 -23.25 -7.64 -5.71
C MET A 261 -24.47 -6.73 -5.65
N PRO A 262 -25.67 -7.22 -5.26
CA PRO A 262 -26.79 -6.34 -4.97
C PRO A 262 -26.48 -5.61 -3.68
N SER A 263 -26.07 -4.34 -3.78
CA SER A 263 -26.05 -3.44 -2.63
C SER A 263 -27.21 -2.47 -2.79
N CYS A 264 -28.29 -2.71 -2.05
CA CYS A 264 -29.38 -1.74 -1.90
C CYS A 264 -29.10 -0.92 -0.65
N TYR A 265 -28.67 0.33 -0.83
CA TYR A 265 -28.45 1.26 0.26
C TYR A 265 -29.56 2.32 0.29
N PRO A 266 -30.10 2.67 1.48
CA PRO A 266 -31.26 3.58 1.60
C PRO A 266 -31.06 4.96 0.96
N ALA A 267 -29.82 5.44 0.89
CA ALA A 267 -29.50 6.74 0.30
C ALA A 267 -29.30 6.72 -1.23
N PHE A 268 -29.26 5.53 -1.86
CA PHE A 268 -28.71 5.39 -3.20
C PHE A 268 -29.50 4.46 -4.16
N GLY A 269 -30.47 3.69 -3.67
CA GLY A 269 -31.15 2.69 -4.51
C GLY A 269 -30.33 1.41 -4.68
N CYS A 270 -30.82 0.48 -5.49
CA CYS A 270 -30.15 -0.81 -5.71
C CYS A 270 -29.16 -0.69 -6.88
N TYR A 271 -27.87 -0.88 -6.62
CA TYR A 271 -26.85 -0.92 -7.67
C TYR A 271 -26.33 -2.33 -7.90
N GLY A 272 -25.97 -2.62 -9.16
CA GLY A 272 -25.18 -3.78 -9.53
C GLY A 272 -23.84 -3.31 -10.11
N ILE A 273 -22.74 -3.60 -9.41
CA ILE A 273 -21.41 -3.55 -10.04
C ILE A 273 -21.27 -4.83 -10.87
N ILE A 274 -21.00 -4.69 -12.17
CA ILE A 274 -20.62 -5.83 -13.03
C ILE A 274 -19.10 -5.81 -13.13
N ILE A 275 -18.46 -6.65 -12.32
CA ILE A 275 -17.02 -6.90 -12.40
C ILE A 275 -16.81 -8.09 -13.34
N GLN A 276 -15.96 -7.95 -14.35
CA GLN A 276 -15.48 -9.09 -15.12
C GLN A 276 -14.11 -9.49 -14.60
N TRP A 277 -14.01 -10.75 -14.19
CA TRP A 277 -12.74 -11.38 -13.90
C TRP A 277 -11.95 -11.52 -15.21
N ILE A 278 -10.79 -10.87 -15.26
CA ILE A 278 -9.79 -11.19 -16.28
C ILE A 278 -8.70 -11.94 -15.54
N LEU A 279 -8.78 -13.28 -15.58
CA LEU A 279 -7.62 -14.11 -15.28
C LEU A 279 -6.63 -13.90 -16.42
N ALA A 280 -5.58 -13.12 -16.17
CA ALA A 280 -4.42 -13.07 -17.05
C ALA A 280 -3.63 -14.36 -16.81
N LEU A 281 -3.84 -15.34 -17.69
CA LEU A 281 -3.05 -16.58 -17.77
C LEU A 281 -1.64 -16.28 -18.28
#